data_AF-A0A1M7YYZ2-F1
#
_entry.id   AF-A0A1M7YYZ2-F1
#
_cell.length_a   1.000
_cell.length_b   1.000
_cell.length_c   1.000
_cell.angle_alpha   90.00
_cell.angle_beta   90.00
_cell.angle_gamma   90.00
#
_symmetry.space_group_name_H-M   'P 1'
#
loop_
_entity.id
_entity.type
_entity.pdbx_description
1 polymer ?
#
loop_
_entity_poly.entity_id
_entity_poly.type
_entity_poly.pdbx_seq_one_letter_code
_entity_poly.pdbx_strand_id
1 'polypeptide(L)'
;MSVANLNSRLDSINHNLNRLLPHLKKVTPSNPVDTLITTSDVISNRDVFDIVHSINVLAMQNTDLLDIYTRFNPVAKEFEVRAFADTVTHKEAMVYFQAIPISDDALPKLLEAESDLTEIIIAAREAAQG
;
A
#
# COMPACT_ATOMS: atom_id res chain seq x y z
N MET A 1 -20.46 19.20 13.53
CA MET A 1 -19.42 18.72 14.47
C MET A 1 -19.01 19.90 15.34
N SER A 2 -19.08 19.83 16.67
CA SER A 2 -18.79 20.99 17.54
C SER A 2 -17.31 21.12 17.87
N VAL A 3 -16.85 22.33 18.19
CA VAL A 3 -15.45 22.61 18.60
C VAL A 3 -15.05 21.78 19.82
N ALA A 4 -15.98 21.53 20.75
CA ALA A 4 -15.74 20.69 21.92
C ALA A 4 -15.40 19.23 21.55
N ASN A 5 -16.04 18.68 20.51
CA ASN A 5 -15.77 17.32 20.02
C ASN A 5 -14.41 17.23 19.31
N LEU A 6 -14.00 18.29 18.60
CA LEU A 6 -12.66 18.37 18.00
C LEU A 6 -11.56 18.40 19.06
N ASN A 7 -11.74 19.18 20.13
CA ASN A 7 -10.77 19.27 21.21
C ASN A 7 -10.60 17.93 21.95
N SER A 8 -11.70 17.25 22.28
CA SER A 8 -11.62 15.92 22.92
C SER A 8 -10.95 14.87 22.04
N ARG A 9 -11.14 14.95 20.71
CA ARG A 9 -10.44 14.08 19.76
C ARG A 9 -8.94 14.40 19.72
N LEU A 10 -8.58 15.68 19.74
CA LEU A 10 -7.19 16.12 19.76
C LEU A 10 -6.46 15.63 21.02
N ASP A 11 -7.11 15.75 22.19
CA ASP A 11 -6.56 15.27 23.47
C ASP A 11 -6.33 13.75 23.45
N SER A 12 -7.28 13.00 22.90
CA SER A 12 -7.17 11.55 22.76
C SER A 12 -6.02 11.15 21.82
N ILE A 13 -5.85 11.88 20.72
CA ILE A 13 -4.73 11.68 19.78
C ILE A 13 -3.40 11.96 20.48
N ASN A 14 -3.28 13.09 21.18
CA ASN A 14 -2.07 13.47 21.90
C ASN A 14 -1.69 12.45 22.99
N HIS A 15 -2.68 11.94 23.73
CA HIS A 15 -2.48 10.88 24.70
C HIS A 15 -1.90 9.61 24.05
N ASN A 16 -2.47 9.17 22.92
CA ASN A 16 -1.99 8.00 22.19
C ASN A 16 -0.58 8.21 21.61
N LEU A 17 -0.29 9.37 21.04
CA LEU A 17 1.04 9.71 20.52
C LEU A 17 2.09 9.64 21.63
N ASN A 18 1.82 10.24 22.79
CA ASN A 18 2.73 10.21 23.93
C ASN A 18 3.02 8.78 24.41
N ARG A 19 2.05 7.88 24.32
CA ARG A 19 2.23 6.47 24.65
C ARG A 19 3.08 5.71 23.61
N LEU A 20 3.01 6.11 22.35
CA LEU A 20 3.73 5.47 21.24
C LEU A 20 5.17 5.99 21.09
N LEU A 21 5.43 7.26 21.42
CA LEU A 21 6.75 7.90 21.27
C LEU A 21 7.95 7.07 21.80
N PRO A 22 7.90 6.41 22.97
CA PRO A 22 9.02 5.60 23.47
C PRO A 22 9.30 4.33 22.64
N HIS A 23 8.32 3.87 21.87
CA HIS A 23 8.40 2.65 21.05
C HIS A 23 8.73 2.95 19.58
N LEU A 24 8.66 4.21 19.16
CA LEU A 24 9.10 4.62 17.83
C LEU A 24 10.63 4.58 17.79
N LYS A 25 11.20 3.80 16.87
CA LYS A 25 12.64 3.89 16.55
C LYS A 25 12.90 5.31 16.05
N LYS A 26 13.76 6.07 16.74
CA LYS A 26 14.28 7.33 16.21
C LYS A 26 15.02 7.02 14.92
N VAL A 27 14.47 7.44 13.78
CA VAL A 27 15.23 7.60 12.55
C VAL A 27 16.01 8.90 12.73
N THR A 28 17.20 8.82 13.32
CA THR A 28 18.18 9.90 13.19
C THR A 28 18.73 9.83 11.77
N PRO A 29 18.51 10.84 10.91
CA PRO A 29 19.19 10.87 9.62
C PRO A 29 20.70 10.89 9.89
N SER A 30 21.42 9.89 9.37
CA SER A 30 22.85 9.69 9.63
C SER A 30 23.71 10.79 9.03
N ASN A 31 23.23 11.51 8.00
CA ASN A 31 23.90 12.66 7.42
C ASN A 31 22.91 13.64 6.76
N PRO A 32 23.18 14.97 6.78
CA PRO A 32 22.43 15.95 5.99
C PRO A 32 22.55 15.75 4.47
N VAL A 33 23.49 14.91 4.01
CA VAL A 33 23.75 14.61 2.59
C VAL A 33 22.90 13.45 2.07
N ASP A 34 22.24 12.66 2.95
CA ASP A 34 21.20 11.70 2.53
C ASP A 34 19.93 12.40 2.03
N THR A 35 19.89 13.74 2.07
CA THR A 35 18.76 14.57 1.65
C THR A 35 18.80 14.92 0.15
N LEU A 36 19.79 14.44 -0.59
CA LEU A 36 19.81 14.49 -2.05
C LEU A 36 19.89 13.07 -2.59
N ILE A 37 18.71 12.44 -2.65
CA ILE A 37 18.44 11.33 -3.57
C ILE A 37 19.06 11.75 -4.90
N THR A 38 20.07 11.02 -5.36
CA THR A 38 20.73 11.38 -6.62
C THR A 38 19.67 11.35 -7.71
N THR A 39 19.73 12.24 -8.70
CA THR A 39 18.70 12.33 -9.75
C THR A 39 18.45 11.01 -10.48
N SER A 40 19.42 10.08 -10.48
CA SER A 40 19.24 8.71 -10.97
C SER A 40 18.34 7.88 -10.05
N ASP A 41 18.57 7.91 -8.74
CA ASP A 41 17.73 7.22 -7.76
C ASP A 41 16.31 7.82 -7.70
N VAL A 42 16.14 9.13 -7.93
CA VAL A 42 14.80 9.75 -8.03
C VAL A 42 14.05 9.24 -9.26
N ILE A 43 14.71 9.14 -10.41
CA ILE A 43 14.10 8.66 -11.66
C ILE A 43 13.74 7.18 -11.54
N SER A 44 14.64 6.32 -11.03
CA SER A 44 14.35 4.90 -10.79
C SER A 44 13.26 4.69 -9.75
N ASN A 45 13.18 5.53 -8.71
CA ASN A 45 12.09 5.47 -7.74
C ASN A 45 10.76 5.99 -8.29
N ARG A 46 10.78 6.92 -9.26
CA ARG A 46 9.55 7.44 -9.88
C ARG A 46 8.77 6.31 -10.55
N ASP A 47 9.44 5.44 -11.32
CA ASP A 47 8.78 4.31 -11.99
C ASP A 47 8.13 3.36 -10.97
N VAL A 48 8.82 3.09 -9.85
CA VAL A 48 8.26 2.29 -8.75
C VAL A 48 7.02 2.94 -8.13
N PHE A 49 7.07 4.25 -7.84
CA PHE A 49 5.92 4.96 -7.30
C PHE A 49 4.76 5.05 -8.28
N ASP A 50 5.03 5.19 -9.58
CA ASP A 50 4.03 5.23 -10.63
C ASP A 50 3.29 3.87 -10.73
N ILE A 51 3.99 2.74 -10.60
CA ILE A 51 3.35 1.42 -10.58
C ILE A 51 2.58 1.16 -9.28
N VAL A 52 3.13 1.49 -8.11
CA VAL A 52 2.39 1.40 -6.83
C VAL A 52 1.12 2.25 -6.88
N HIS A 53 1.20 3.43 -7.51
CA HIS A 53 0.03 4.27 -7.75
C HIS A 53 -0.97 3.59 -8.69
N SER A 54 -0.53 3.00 -9.81
CA SER A 54 -1.40 2.23 -10.72
C SER A 54 -2.16 1.13 -9.98
N ILE A 55 -1.46 0.31 -9.18
CA ILE A 55 -2.08 -0.76 -8.37
C ILE A 55 -3.16 -0.20 -7.42
N ASN A 56 -2.88 0.92 -6.76
CA ASN A 56 -3.87 1.56 -5.87
C ASN A 56 -5.06 2.13 -6.66
N VAL A 57 -4.85 2.66 -7.86
CA VAL A 57 -5.93 3.13 -8.74
C VAL A 57 -6.80 1.94 -9.19
N LEU A 58 -6.19 0.83 -9.61
CA LEU A 58 -6.92 -0.41 -9.95
C LEU A 58 -7.78 -0.89 -8.76
N ALA A 59 -7.23 -0.89 -7.55
CA ALA A 59 -7.97 -1.24 -6.34
C ALA A 59 -9.18 -0.33 -6.12
N MET A 60 -8.97 0.99 -6.21
CA MET A 60 -10.04 1.98 -5.99
C MET A 60 -11.13 1.95 -7.06
N GLN A 61 -10.81 1.57 -8.29
CA GLN A 61 -11.75 1.55 -9.41
C GLN A 61 -12.58 0.26 -9.50
N ASN A 62 -12.19 -0.80 -8.77
CA ASN A 62 -12.79 -2.13 -8.89
C ASN A 62 -13.30 -2.68 -7.55
N THR A 63 -13.66 -1.79 -6.61
CA THR A 63 -14.17 -2.14 -5.27
C THR A 63 -15.48 -2.93 -5.29
N ASP A 64 -16.19 -2.90 -6.41
CA ASP A 64 -17.41 -3.66 -6.68
C ASP A 64 -17.15 -5.12 -7.05
N LEU A 65 -15.92 -5.45 -7.46
CA LEU A 65 -15.53 -6.79 -7.93
C LEU A 65 -14.68 -7.55 -6.92
N LEU A 66 -13.63 -6.90 -6.41
CA LEU A 66 -12.62 -7.52 -5.55
C LEU A 66 -12.31 -6.62 -4.37
N ASP A 67 -11.92 -7.24 -3.26
CA ASP A 67 -11.26 -6.53 -2.17
C ASP A 67 -9.75 -6.61 -2.37
N ILE A 68 -9.12 -5.48 -2.66
CA ILE A 68 -7.69 -5.39 -2.98
C ILE A 68 -6.98 -4.60 -1.89
N TYR A 69 -6.00 -5.23 -1.25
CA TYR A 69 -5.17 -4.64 -0.20
C TYR A 69 -3.74 -4.45 -0.67
N THR A 70 -3.21 -3.25 -0.43
CA THR A 70 -1.79 -2.96 -0.57
C THR A 70 -1.20 -2.57 0.78
N ARG A 71 0.01 -3.02 1.08
CA ARG A 71 0.69 -2.69 2.34
C ARG A 71 2.20 -2.65 2.19
N PHE A 72 2.82 -1.64 2.78
CA PHE A 72 4.26 -1.66 3.06
C PHE A 72 4.54 -2.37 4.40
N ASN A 73 5.39 -3.38 4.38
CA ASN A 73 5.86 -4.11 5.55
C ASN A 73 7.29 -3.67 5.92
N PRO A 74 7.47 -2.78 6.91
CA PRO A 74 8.79 -2.23 7.25
C PRO A 74 9.72 -3.25 7.90
N VAL A 75 9.17 -4.33 8.48
CA VAL A 75 9.97 -5.37 9.14
C VAL A 75 10.57 -6.30 8.10
N ALA A 76 9.76 -6.72 7.13
CA ALA A 76 10.21 -7.56 6.01
C ALA A 76 10.88 -6.77 4.87
N LYS A 77 10.69 -5.44 4.83
CA LYS A 77 11.09 -4.55 3.72
C LYS A 77 10.44 -4.95 2.39
N GLU A 78 9.13 -5.18 2.43
CA GLU A 78 8.36 -5.68 1.31
C GLU A 78 7.11 -4.83 1.07
N PHE A 79 6.68 -4.76 -0.19
CA PHE A 79 5.38 -4.27 -0.60
C PHE A 79 4.47 -5.44 -0.92
N GLU A 80 3.35 -5.56 -0.21
CA GLU A 80 2.41 -6.66 -0.34
C GLU A 80 1.18 -6.20 -1.14
N VAL A 81 0.76 -7.01 -2.10
CA VAL A 81 -0.50 -6.87 -2.85
C VAL A 81 -1.32 -8.14 -2.62
N ARG A 82 -2.58 -7.98 -2.24
CA ARG A 82 -3.50 -9.10 -2.00
C ARG A 82 -4.84 -8.79 -2.64
N ALA A 83 -5.46 -9.78 -3.29
CA ALA A 83 -6.82 -9.66 -3.78
C ALA A 83 -7.69 -10.82 -3.29
N PHE A 84 -8.93 -10.51 -2.91
CA PHE A 84 -9.89 -11.46 -2.37
C PHE A 84 -11.18 -11.42 -3.19
N ALA A 85 -11.69 -12.62 -3.51
CA ALA A 85 -13.03 -12.80 -4.05
C ALA A 85 -14.02 -13.02 -2.89
N ASP A 86 -15.25 -12.55 -3.07
CA ASP A 86 -16.36 -12.57 -2.11
C ASP A 86 -16.18 -11.63 -0.90
N THR A 87 -16.73 -10.41 -1.05
CA THR A 87 -16.76 -9.36 -0.03
C THR A 87 -17.94 -9.49 0.95
N VAL A 88 -18.94 -10.34 0.64
CA VAL A 88 -20.23 -10.38 1.35
C VAL A 88 -20.26 -11.44 2.44
N THR A 89 -19.60 -12.60 2.24
CA THR A 89 -19.68 -13.71 3.21
C THR A 89 -18.47 -13.83 4.16
N HIS A 90 -17.43 -13.02 3.98
CA HIS A 90 -16.16 -13.10 4.74
C HIS A 90 -15.51 -14.49 4.69
N LYS A 91 -15.84 -15.32 3.69
CA LYS A 91 -15.04 -16.48 3.31
C LYS A 91 -14.03 -16.01 2.29
N GLU A 92 -13.04 -15.28 2.76
CA GLU A 92 -11.91 -14.71 2.02
C GLU A 92 -11.23 -15.77 1.14
N ALA A 93 -11.70 -15.96 -0.08
CA ALA A 93 -10.97 -16.71 -1.08
C ALA A 93 -9.91 -15.75 -1.62
N MET A 94 -8.72 -15.77 -1.01
CA MET A 94 -7.58 -15.04 -1.54
C MET A 94 -7.28 -15.60 -2.94
N VAL A 95 -7.52 -14.79 -3.96
CA VAL A 95 -7.28 -15.15 -5.37
C VAL A 95 -5.90 -14.73 -5.82
N TYR A 96 -5.27 -13.82 -5.08
CA TYR A 96 -3.97 -13.27 -5.44
C TYR A 96 -3.19 -12.81 -4.21
N PHE A 97 -1.88 -13.07 -4.22
CA PHE A 97 -0.93 -12.58 -3.24
C PHE A 97 0.46 -12.46 -3.85
N GLN A 98 1.07 -11.27 -3.71
CA GLN A 98 2.48 -11.07 -4.01
C GLN A 98 3.13 -10.21 -2.93
N ALA A 99 4.29 -10.65 -2.43
CA ALA A 99 5.16 -9.90 -1.55
C ALA A 99 6.43 -9.52 -2.32
N ILE A 100 6.63 -8.23 -2.53
CA ILE A 100 7.65 -7.68 -3.41
C ILE A 100 8.76 -7.05 -2.56
N PRO A 101 9.98 -7.60 -2.56
CA PRO A 101 11.11 -6.99 -1.88
C PRO A 101 11.39 -5.59 -2.39
N ILE A 102 11.65 -4.67 -1.48
CA ILE A 102 11.95 -3.28 -1.80
C ILE A 102 13.47 -3.16 -1.94
N SER A 103 13.91 -3.54 -3.14
CA SER A 103 15.29 -3.56 -3.62
C SER A 103 15.35 -2.97 -5.03
N ASP A 104 16.56 -2.78 -5.57
CA ASP A 104 16.77 -2.22 -6.91
C ASP A 104 16.03 -3.00 -8.02
N ASP A 105 15.78 -4.30 -7.81
CA ASP A 105 15.03 -5.18 -8.73
C ASP A 105 13.51 -5.26 -8.44
N ALA A 106 12.94 -4.29 -7.71
CA ALA A 106 11.51 -4.30 -7.37
C ALA A 106 10.61 -4.01 -8.58
N LEU A 107 11.08 -3.18 -9.52
CA LEU A 107 10.26 -2.67 -10.63
C LEU A 107 9.67 -3.80 -11.51
N PRO A 108 10.42 -4.81 -11.98
CA PRO A 108 9.86 -5.91 -12.75
C PRO A 108 8.77 -6.69 -12.00
N LYS A 109 8.94 -6.90 -10.69
CA LYS A 109 7.97 -7.62 -9.86
C LYS A 109 6.71 -6.80 -9.58
N LEU A 110 6.85 -5.47 -9.51
CA LEU A 110 5.72 -4.56 -9.42
C LEU A 110 4.92 -4.53 -10.71
N LEU A 111 5.59 -4.52 -11.87
CA LEU A 111 4.95 -4.61 -13.18
C LEU A 111 4.22 -5.95 -13.36
N GLU A 112 4.85 -7.06 -12.97
CA GLU A 112 4.21 -8.37 -12.94
C GLU A 112 2.95 -8.33 -12.05
N ALA A 113 3.05 -7.75 -10.86
CA ALA A 113 1.91 -7.68 -9.95
C ALA A 113 0.76 -6.81 -10.48
N GLU A 114 1.08 -5.70 -11.12
CA GLU A 114 0.10 -4.82 -11.76
C GLU A 114 -0.59 -5.50 -12.96
N SER A 115 0.17 -6.22 -13.78
CA SER A 115 -0.34 -7.00 -14.90
C SER A 115 -1.25 -8.14 -14.43
N ASP A 116 -0.80 -8.95 -13.46
CA ASP A 116 -1.58 -10.07 -12.92
C ASP A 116 -2.88 -9.57 -12.30
N LEU A 117 -2.82 -8.48 -11.53
CA LEU A 117 -4.00 -7.88 -10.93
C LEU A 117 -4.99 -7.39 -12.00
N THR A 118 -4.50 -6.81 -13.08
CA THR A 118 -5.32 -6.36 -14.21
C THR A 118 -6.06 -7.53 -14.85
N GLU A 119 -5.37 -8.64 -15.12
CA GLU A 119 -5.99 -9.85 -15.69
C GLU A 119 -7.05 -10.46 -14.76
N ILE A 120 -6.77 -10.50 -13.45
CA ILE A 120 -7.73 -10.99 -12.46
C ILE A 120 -8.98 -10.11 -12.41
N ILE A 121 -8.81 -8.79 -12.50
CA ILE A 121 -9.94 -7.84 -12.57
C ILE A 121 -10.76 -8.05 -13.84
N ILE A 122 -10.12 -8.25 -15.00
CA ILE A 122 -10.79 -8.54 -16.27
C ILE A 122 -11.63 -9.82 -16.12
N ALA A 123 -11.02 -10.92 -15.66
CA ALA A 123 -11.71 -12.19 -15.45
C ALA A 123 -12.88 -12.08 -14.46
N ALA A 124 -12.70 -11.36 -13.36
CA ALA A 124 -13.77 -11.11 -12.38
C ALA A 124 -14.93 -10.32 -13.00
N ARG A 125 -14.62 -9.32 -13.84
CA ARG A 125 -15.61 -8.49 -14.52
C ARG A 125 -16.39 -9.28 -15.57
N GLU A 126 -15.74 -10.16 -16.32
CA GLU A 126 -16.39 -11.07 -17.26
C GLU A 126 -17.31 -12.06 -16.53
N ALA A 127 -16.84 -12.64 -15.42
CA ALA A 127 -17.64 -13.56 -14.61
C ALA A 127 -18.87 -12.89 -13.97
N ALA A 128 -18.82 -11.59 -13.67
CA ALA A 128 -19.95 -10.84 -13.09
C ALA A 128 -21.05 -10.50 -14.12
N GLN A 129 -20.74 -10.55 -15.42
CA GLN A 129 -21.67 -10.24 -16.51
C GLN A 129 -22.33 -11.49 -17.12
N GLY A 130 -21.80 -12.69 -16.85
CA GLY A 130 -22.32 -13.98 -17.32
C GLY A 130 -23.40 -14.56 -16.41
#